data_AF-G7DW47-F1
#
_entry.id   AF-G7DW47-F1
#
_cell.length_a   1.000
_cell.length_b   1.000
_cell.length_c   1.000
_cell.angle_alpha   90.00
_cell.angle_beta   90.00
_cell.angle_gamma   90.00
#
_symmetry.space_group_name_H-M   'P 1'
#
loop_
_entity.id
_entity.type
_entity.pdbx_description
1 polymer ?
#
loop_
_entity_poly.entity_id
_entity_poly.type
_entity_poly.pdbx_seq_one_letter_code
_entity_poly.pdbx_strand_id
1 'polypeptide(L)'
;MPEPGVKGEAPLPTRPSHWPASRPPQPNEYLGEHERGQDEKVLLLASNAQPKGHAIQHTFVPSTYKQYSKDQVSIDPEKSLRLAHIRRMYDICHMLIQRGDLARASRVWTVLVGCDEVDLRAMWQISLLLVSHNSASLNVAQGEQQVRLLKELFAQSKKPEERISFLCERIQVLIMPGIERFDDALAELELYLPSEPFIDSGLLHLYAGYISLYLAQQAADRVDDSDDMDEDSEAAPSLMEHLLQAGQYALINTATRSFLRASTLEEPYAPIAKDWLTLIGHTPP
;
A
#
# COMPACT_ATOMS: atom_id res chain seq x y z
N MET A 1 59.10 34.33 -27.94
CA MET A 1 58.20 33.87 -29.02
C MET A 1 56.75 33.93 -28.51
N PRO A 2 55.78 34.33 -29.33
CA PRO A 2 54.34 34.39 -29.00
C PRO A 2 53.58 33.19 -29.63
N GLU A 3 52.24 33.03 -29.64
CA GLU A 3 51.07 33.80 -29.17
C GLU A 3 50.09 32.88 -28.39
N PRO A 4 49.15 33.41 -27.57
CA PRO A 4 48.06 32.62 -27.00
C PRO A 4 46.95 32.32 -28.03
N GLY A 5 46.63 31.04 -28.23
CA GLY A 5 45.59 30.60 -29.18
C GLY A 5 44.17 30.79 -28.66
N VAL A 6 43.48 31.82 -29.15
CA VAL A 6 42.03 32.05 -28.94
C VAL A 6 41.22 30.93 -29.60
N LYS A 7 40.33 30.26 -28.85
CA LYS A 7 39.28 29.40 -29.43
C LYS A 7 37.99 30.20 -29.57
N GLY A 8 37.48 30.26 -30.80
CA GLY A 8 36.37 31.13 -31.17
C GLY A 8 35.01 30.71 -30.61
N GLU A 9 34.16 31.70 -30.39
CA GLU A 9 32.75 31.55 -30.07
C GLU A 9 31.97 31.02 -31.29
N ALA A 10 31.01 30.13 -31.05
CA ALA A 10 30.08 29.66 -32.08
C ALA A 10 28.92 30.65 -32.25
N PRO A 11 28.49 30.97 -33.48
CA PRO A 11 27.35 31.87 -33.69
C PRO A 11 26.02 31.21 -33.27
N LEU A 12 25.21 31.96 -32.53
CA LEU A 12 23.85 31.57 -32.15
C LEU A 12 22.95 31.45 -33.39
N PRO A 13 22.05 30.45 -33.45
CA PRO A 13 21.09 30.35 -34.56
C PRO A 13 20.05 31.48 -34.51
N THR A 14 19.89 32.17 -35.63
CA THR A 14 18.87 33.20 -35.83
C THR A 14 17.46 32.61 -35.79
N ARG A 15 16.60 33.20 -34.95
CA ARG A 15 15.21 32.77 -34.73
C ARG A 15 14.34 33.15 -35.93
N PRO A 16 13.67 32.21 -36.63
CA PRO A 16 12.80 32.53 -37.76
C PRO A 16 11.56 33.33 -37.32
N SER A 17 11.35 34.47 -37.97
CA SER A 17 10.30 35.45 -37.68
C SER A 17 9.02 35.20 -38.48
N HIS A 18 8.30 34.12 -38.16
CA HIS A 18 6.96 33.86 -38.70
C HIS A 18 6.17 32.90 -37.79
N TRP A 19 5.38 33.49 -36.89
CA TRP A 19 4.27 32.84 -36.20
C TRP A 19 3.04 33.76 -36.31
N PRO A 20 1.87 33.27 -36.76
CA PRO A 20 0.66 34.06 -36.77
C PRO A 20 0.15 34.26 -35.33
N ALA A 21 -0.40 35.45 -35.05
CA ALA A 21 -0.95 35.78 -33.74
C ALA A 21 -2.28 35.03 -33.50
N SER A 22 -2.20 33.86 -32.86
CA SER A 22 -3.38 33.17 -32.32
C SER A 22 -3.84 33.85 -31.04
N ARG A 23 -5.13 34.20 -30.96
CA ARG A 23 -5.75 34.70 -29.72
C ARG A 23 -5.62 33.66 -28.60
N PRO A 24 -5.48 34.07 -27.32
CA PRO A 24 -5.75 33.17 -26.22
C PRO A 24 -7.25 32.77 -26.25
N PRO A 25 -7.60 31.49 -26.00
CA PRO A 25 -8.98 31.11 -25.73
C PRO A 25 -9.44 31.76 -24.41
N GLN A 26 -10.71 32.17 -24.34
CA GLN A 26 -11.29 32.62 -23.09
C GLN A 26 -11.66 31.40 -22.21
N PRO A 27 -11.48 31.50 -20.87
CA PRO A 27 -11.97 30.47 -19.96
C PRO A 27 -13.47 30.63 -19.69
N ASN A 28 -14.13 29.51 -19.43
CA ASN A 28 -15.50 29.36 -18.91
C ASN A 28 -16.65 29.88 -19.79
N GLU A 29 -17.05 29.04 -20.75
CA GLU A 29 -18.45 28.66 -20.99
C GLU A 29 -18.42 27.21 -21.53
N TYR A 30 -19.40 26.37 -21.18
CA TYR A 30 -19.41 24.88 -21.28
C TYR A 30 -18.67 24.09 -20.17
N LEU A 31 -19.26 24.10 -18.97
CA LEU A 31 -19.46 22.85 -18.22
C LEU A 31 -20.95 22.51 -18.34
N GLY A 32 -21.26 21.36 -18.94
CA GLY A 32 -22.64 20.93 -19.14
C GLY A 32 -23.22 20.33 -17.86
N GLU A 33 -24.51 20.58 -17.61
CA GLU A 33 -25.25 20.06 -16.44
C GLU A 33 -25.52 18.54 -16.50
N HIS A 34 -24.75 17.81 -17.32
CA HIS A 34 -25.03 16.41 -17.69
C HIS A 34 -24.24 15.36 -16.89
N GLU A 35 -23.20 15.77 -16.16
CA GLU A 35 -22.37 14.86 -15.34
C GLU A 35 -22.91 14.69 -13.91
N ARG A 36 -23.54 15.72 -13.33
CA ARG A 36 -24.02 15.70 -11.93
C ARG A 36 -25.00 14.55 -11.62
N GLY A 37 -25.83 14.17 -12.58
CA GLY A 37 -26.77 13.04 -12.45
C GLY A 37 -26.15 11.65 -12.65
N GLN A 38 -24.87 11.56 -13.07
CA GLN A 38 -24.11 10.32 -13.08
C GLN A 38 -23.35 10.14 -11.75
N ASP A 39 -22.81 11.22 -11.19
CA ASP A 39 -22.06 11.22 -9.93
C ASP A 39 -22.90 10.74 -8.73
N GLU A 40 -24.13 11.25 -8.57
CA GLU A 40 -25.06 10.80 -7.51
C GLU A 40 -25.38 9.30 -7.63
N LYS A 41 -25.46 8.77 -8.85
CA LYS A 41 -25.72 7.36 -9.10
C LYS A 41 -24.51 6.48 -8.75
N VAL A 42 -23.28 6.99 -8.94
CA VAL A 42 -22.05 6.31 -8.50
C VAL A 42 -21.97 6.28 -6.97
N LEU A 43 -22.31 7.37 -6.27
CA LEU A 43 -22.38 7.39 -4.80
C LEU A 43 -23.38 6.35 -4.26
N LEU A 44 -24.61 6.32 -4.80
CA LEU A 44 -25.65 5.38 -4.37
C LEU A 44 -25.27 3.91 -4.67
N LEU A 45 -24.52 3.65 -5.74
CA LEU A 45 -23.99 2.32 -6.03
C LEU A 45 -22.82 1.95 -5.11
N ALA A 46 -21.93 2.88 -4.75
CA ALA A 46 -20.84 2.65 -3.82
C ALA A 46 -21.33 2.36 -2.39
N SER A 47 -22.36 3.09 -1.92
CA SER A 47 -23.04 2.84 -0.64
C SER A 47 -23.68 1.43 -0.59
N ASN A 48 -24.40 1.03 -1.66
CA ASN A 48 -25.05 -0.28 -1.72
C ASN A 48 -24.10 -1.43 -2.11
N ALA A 49 -22.86 -1.14 -2.50
CA ALA A 49 -21.83 -2.11 -2.81
C ALA A 49 -21.18 -2.72 -1.55
N GLN A 50 -21.99 -3.20 -0.59
CA GLN A 50 -21.50 -4.20 0.36
C GLN A 50 -21.18 -5.49 -0.40
N PRO A 51 -19.91 -5.89 -0.57
CA PRO A 51 -19.59 -7.18 -1.17
C PRO A 51 -20.11 -8.29 -0.25
N LYS A 52 -21.12 -9.05 -0.72
CA LYS A 52 -21.80 -10.11 0.04
C LYS A 52 -20.81 -11.10 0.67
N GLY A 53 -20.46 -10.87 1.94
CA GLY A 53 -19.69 -11.79 2.77
C GLY A 53 -18.37 -12.29 2.17
N HIS A 54 -17.85 -11.65 1.11
CA HIS A 54 -16.47 -11.87 0.66
C HIS A 54 -15.60 -11.06 1.61
N ALA A 55 -15.53 -11.56 2.84
CA ALA A 55 -14.60 -11.07 3.83
C ALA A 55 -13.21 -11.02 3.18
N ILE A 56 -12.37 -10.12 3.68
CA ILE A 56 -10.95 -10.06 3.34
C ILE A 56 -10.21 -11.22 4.06
N GLN A 57 -10.81 -12.41 3.96
CA GLN A 57 -10.33 -13.76 4.23
C GLN A 57 -9.90 -14.43 2.90
N HIS A 58 -9.49 -13.63 1.90
CA HIS A 58 -8.28 -13.99 1.21
C HIS A 58 -7.17 -14.03 2.26
N THR A 59 -7.06 -15.19 2.91
CA THR A 59 -5.87 -15.58 3.65
C THR A 59 -4.74 -15.48 2.64
N PHE A 60 -4.02 -14.37 2.71
CA PHE A 60 -2.73 -14.20 2.07
C PHE A 60 -1.78 -15.14 2.81
N VAL A 61 -1.95 -16.45 2.59
CA VAL A 61 -0.93 -17.45 2.85
C VAL A 61 0.23 -17.00 2.00
N PRO A 62 1.37 -16.56 2.56
CA PRO A 62 2.44 -16.02 1.75
C PRO A 62 2.99 -17.13 0.87
N SER A 63 2.54 -17.19 -0.39
CA SER A 63 2.97 -18.20 -1.37
C SER A 63 4.50 -18.11 -1.61
N THR A 64 5.08 -16.98 -1.24
CA THR A 64 6.51 -16.68 -1.10
C THR A 64 7.28 -17.65 -0.17
N TYR A 65 6.63 -18.41 0.71
CA TYR A 65 7.27 -19.52 1.45
C TYR A 65 8.02 -20.50 0.53
N LYS A 66 7.59 -20.65 -0.73
CA LYS A 66 8.29 -21.51 -1.72
C LYS A 66 9.52 -20.86 -2.36
N GLN A 67 9.59 -19.52 -2.42
CA GLN A 67 10.64 -18.80 -3.15
C GLN A 67 11.94 -18.68 -2.34
N TYR A 68 11.83 -18.37 -1.04
CA TYR A 68 12.99 -18.12 -0.16
C TYR A 68 13.76 -19.40 0.23
N SER A 69 13.38 -20.57 -0.26
CA SER A 69 14.08 -21.83 0.02
C SER A 69 15.50 -21.90 -0.56
N LYS A 70 15.84 -21.07 -1.55
CA LYS A 70 17.13 -21.14 -2.27
C LYS A 70 18.24 -20.31 -1.63
N ASP A 71 17.87 -19.22 -0.95
CA ASP A 71 18.78 -18.34 -0.19
C ASP A 71 18.76 -18.67 1.31
N GLN A 72 18.32 -19.88 1.70
CA GLN A 72 18.50 -20.34 3.09
C GLN A 72 19.98 -20.25 3.44
N VAL A 73 20.27 -19.50 4.50
CA VAL A 73 21.63 -19.22 4.97
C VAL A 73 22.45 -20.52 4.95
N SER A 74 23.56 -20.51 4.19
CA SER A 74 24.58 -21.57 4.16
C SER A 74 25.36 -21.57 5.48
N ILE A 75 24.63 -21.89 6.55
CA ILE A 75 25.15 -22.28 7.86
C ILE A 75 25.69 -23.69 7.67
N ASP A 76 26.81 -23.82 6.95
CA ASP A 76 27.47 -25.10 6.76
C ASP A 76 27.99 -25.53 8.14
N PRO A 77 27.36 -26.53 8.80
CA PRO A 77 27.61 -26.81 10.21
C PRO A 77 29.01 -27.40 10.43
N GLU A 78 29.65 -27.86 9.35
CA GLU A 78 31.00 -28.39 9.30
C GLU A 78 32.08 -27.29 9.47
N LYS A 79 31.74 -26.02 9.23
CA LYS A 79 32.70 -24.90 9.33
C LYS A 79 33.00 -24.48 10.78
N SER A 80 32.06 -24.61 11.72
CA SER A 80 32.33 -24.36 13.14
C SER A 80 31.27 -24.94 14.09
N LEU A 81 31.69 -25.24 15.32
CA LEU A 81 30.80 -25.63 16.42
C LEU A 81 29.72 -24.57 16.73
N ARG A 82 30.05 -23.29 16.54
CA ARG A 82 29.12 -22.16 16.74
C ARG A 82 28.02 -22.17 15.68
N LEU A 83 28.36 -22.36 14.41
CA LEU A 83 27.38 -22.49 13.31
C LEU A 83 26.49 -23.73 13.52
N ALA A 84 27.06 -24.86 13.95
CA ALA A 84 26.28 -26.05 14.31
C ALA A 84 25.33 -25.81 15.50
N HIS A 85 25.68 -24.94 16.46
CA HIS A 85 24.78 -24.55 17.55
C HIS A 85 23.66 -23.62 17.08
N ILE A 86 23.99 -22.59 16.29
CA ILE A 86 23.01 -21.65 15.70
C ILE A 86 21.99 -22.42 14.85
N ARG A 87 22.45 -23.39 14.02
CA ARG A 87 21.55 -24.25 13.24
C ARG A 87 20.59 -25.04 14.13
N ARG A 88 21.08 -25.68 15.20
CA ARG A 88 20.23 -26.40 16.16
C ARG A 88 19.25 -25.49 16.86
N MET A 89 19.64 -24.27 17.23
CA MET A 89 18.73 -23.28 17.81
C MET A 89 17.63 -22.87 16.83
N TYR A 90 17.97 -22.67 15.55
CA TYR A 90 17.01 -22.39 14.48
C TYR A 90 16.02 -23.54 14.29
N ASP A 91 16.51 -24.79 14.20
CA ASP A 91 15.66 -25.99 14.07
C ASP A 91 14.74 -26.18 15.30
N ILE A 92 15.25 -25.90 16.52
CA ILE A 92 14.45 -25.88 17.75
C ILE A 92 13.38 -24.78 17.71
N CYS A 93 13.72 -23.57 17.24
CA CYS A 93 12.76 -22.47 17.10
C CYS A 93 11.59 -22.87 16.17
N HIS A 94 11.90 -23.46 15.01
CA HIS A 94 10.89 -23.97 14.08
C HIS A 94 10.03 -25.08 14.68
N MET A 95 10.62 -26.04 15.39
CA MET A 95 9.84 -27.08 16.09
C MET A 95 8.92 -26.51 17.18
N LEU A 96 9.33 -25.42 17.86
CA LEU A 96 8.49 -24.76 18.86
C LEU A 96 7.32 -24.00 18.21
N ILE A 97 7.57 -23.33 17.07
CA ILE A 97 6.53 -22.68 16.26
C ILE A 97 5.51 -23.71 15.75
N GLN A 98 5.97 -24.82 15.18
CA GLN A 98 5.12 -25.92 14.70
C GLN A 98 4.27 -26.58 15.81
N ARG A 99 4.74 -26.49 17.07
CA ARG A 99 4.00 -26.98 18.25
C ARG A 99 3.09 -25.92 18.89
N GLY A 100 3.12 -24.67 18.42
CA GLY A 100 2.41 -23.55 19.02
C GLY A 100 3.00 -23.03 20.35
N ASP A 101 4.19 -23.48 20.77
CA ASP A 101 4.86 -22.96 21.98
C ASP A 101 5.65 -21.68 21.64
N LEU A 102 4.88 -20.65 21.31
CA LEU A 102 5.36 -19.37 20.79
C LEU A 102 6.13 -18.57 21.85
N ALA A 103 5.80 -18.75 23.14
CA ALA A 103 6.53 -18.16 24.25
C ALA A 103 7.94 -18.76 24.43
N ARG A 104 8.14 -20.07 24.17
CA ARG A 104 9.49 -20.63 24.08
C ARG A 104 10.19 -20.25 22.78
N ALA A 105 9.49 -20.27 21.64
CA ALA A 105 10.06 -19.86 20.36
C ALA A 105 10.60 -18.42 20.40
N SER A 106 9.83 -17.47 20.96
CA SER A 106 10.23 -16.08 21.19
C SER A 106 11.56 -15.98 21.96
N ARG A 107 11.74 -16.73 23.04
CA ARG A 107 12.99 -16.74 23.82
C ARG A 107 14.17 -17.35 23.06
N VAL A 108 13.96 -18.38 22.24
CA VAL A 108 15.01 -18.92 21.36
C VAL A 108 15.37 -17.91 20.28
N TRP A 109 14.36 -17.22 19.75
CA TRP A 109 14.51 -16.19 18.73
C TRP A 109 15.30 -14.97 19.22
N THR A 110 15.05 -14.46 20.44
CA THR A 110 15.82 -13.33 20.98
C THR A 110 17.32 -13.64 21.10
N VAL A 111 17.71 -14.89 21.30
CA VAL A 111 19.13 -15.31 21.30
C VAL A 111 19.67 -15.46 19.88
N LEU A 112 18.88 -15.98 18.94
CA LEU A 112 19.25 -16.06 17.51
C LEU A 112 19.50 -14.68 16.89
N VAL A 113 18.62 -13.70 17.16
CA VAL A 113 18.78 -12.32 16.66
C VAL A 113 20.03 -11.62 17.22
N GLY A 114 20.54 -12.07 18.38
CA GLY A 114 21.80 -11.59 18.95
C GLY A 114 23.06 -12.21 18.35
N CYS A 115 22.94 -13.04 17.31
CA CYS A 115 24.08 -13.69 16.64
C CYS A 115 24.35 -13.04 15.28
N ASP A 116 25.55 -12.50 15.07
CA ASP A 116 25.95 -11.79 13.83
C ASP A 116 25.87 -12.67 12.56
N GLU A 117 25.86 -13.99 12.70
CA GLU A 117 25.71 -14.94 11.59
C GLU A 117 24.26 -15.15 11.13
N VAL A 118 23.27 -14.62 11.85
CA VAL A 118 21.85 -14.75 11.54
C VAL A 118 21.39 -13.54 10.72
N ASP A 119 21.16 -13.75 9.43
CA ASP A 119 20.51 -12.72 8.60
C ASP A 119 19.05 -12.55 9.02
N LEU A 120 18.79 -11.53 9.85
CA LEU A 120 17.46 -11.12 10.27
C LEU A 120 16.53 -10.87 9.09
N ARG A 121 17.06 -10.39 7.95
CA ARG A 121 16.25 -10.13 6.76
C ARG A 121 15.78 -11.42 6.09
N ALA A 122 16.58 -12.48 6.09
CA ALA A 122 16.12 -13.78 5.59
C ALA A 122 15.03 -14.41 6.48
N MET A 123 14.87 -13.93 7.73
CA MET A 123 14.01 -14.53 8.76
C MET A 123 12.96 -13.56 9.33
N TRP A 124 12.67 -12.48 8.62
CA TRP A 124 11.75 -11.42 9.06
C TRP A 124 10.34 -11.93 9.39
N GLN A 125 9.82 -12.90 8.63
CA GLN A 125 8.50 -13.51 8.86
C GLN A 125 8.42 -14.24 10.21
N ILE A 126 9.51 -14.89 10.63
CA ILE A 126 9.62 -15.52 11.96
C ILE A 126 9.61 -14.44 13.04
N SER A 127 10.31 -13.33 12.82
CA SER A 127 10.32 -12.20 13.75
C SER A 127 8.92 -11.61 13.91
N LEU A 128 8.21 -11.35 12.81
CA LEU A 128 6.84 -10.84 12.86
C LEU A 128 5.89 -11.77 13.59
N LEU A 129 5.88 -13.06 13.22
CA LEU A 129 5.05 -14.08 13.88
C LEU A 129 5.26 -14.07 15.40
N LEU A 130 6.52 -14.01 15.85
CA LEU A 130 6.84 -14.04 17.27
C LEU A 130 6.53 -12.71 17.99
N VAL A 131 6.62 -11.56 17.31
CA VAL A 131 6.14 -10.27 17.83
C VAL A 131 4.61 -10.25 17.97
N SER A 132 3.87 -10.79 16.99
CA SER A 132 2.40 -10.94 17.06
C SER A 132 1.92 -11.75 18.26
N HIS A 133 2.72 -12.71 18.72
CA HIS A 133 2.33 -13.65 19.77
C HIS A 133 2.89 -13.34 21.17
N ASN A 134 3.71 -12.30 21.33
CA ASN A 134 4.36 -12.00 22.62
C ASN A 134 3.47 -11.21 23.60
N SER A 135 2.25 -10.83 23.21
CA SER A 135 1.26 -10.14 24.06
C SER A 135 -0.08 -10.86 23.97
N ALA A 136 -0.77 -10.99 25.12
CA ALA A 136 -1.95 -11.85 25.27
C ALA A 136 -3.25 -11.28 24.68
N SER A 137 -3.21 -10.05 24.17
CA SER A 137 -4.30 -9.40 23.43
C SER A 137 -3.71 -8.65 22.24
N LEU A 138 -4.46 -8.58 21.12
CA LEU A 138 -4.10 -7.82 19.92
C LEU A 138 -4.11 -6.33 20.25
N ASN A 139 -3.01 -5.84 20.79
CA ASN A 139 -2.86 -4.46 21.24
C ASN A 139 -2.18 -3.63 20.16
N VAL A 140 -2.60 -2.37 20.01
CA VAL A 140 -1.99 -1.37 19.11
C VAL A 140 -0.44 -1.36 19.21
N ALA A 141 0.10 -1.48 20.43
CA ALA A 141 1.54 -1.54 20.69
C ALA A 141 2.28 -2.71 19.98
N GLN A 142 1.62 -3.85 19.73
CA GLN A 142 2.22 -4.93 18.93
C GLN A 142 2.30 -4.56 17.46
N GLY A 143 1.21 -4.00 16.92
CA GLY A 143 1.17 -3.47 15.55
C GLY A 143 2.25 -2.43 15.33
N GLU A 144 2.44 -1.51 16.27
CA GLU A 144 3.52 -0.53 16.24
C GLU A 144 4.92 -1.18 16.26
N GLN A 145 5.13 -2.24 17.04
CA GLN A 145 6.39 -2.98 17.05
C GLN A 145 6.65 -3.70 15.72
N GLN A 146 5.62 -4.29 15.09
CA GLN A 146 5.71 -4.90 13.77
C GLN A 146 5.98 -3.87 12.67
N VAL A 147 5.23 -2.76 12.65
CA VAL A 147 5.41 -1.63 11.72
C VAL A 147 6.80 -1.05 11.85
N ARG A 148 7.32 -0.90 13.08
CA ARG A 148 8.69 -0.46 13.34
C ARG A 148 9.72 -1.44 12.77
N LEU A 149 9.61 -2.73 13.07
CA LEU A 149 10.50 -3.76 12.52
C LEU A 149 10.50 -3.74 10.98
N LEU A 150 9.32 -3.63 10.36
CA LEU A 150 9.18 -3.54 8.91
C LEU A 150 9.77 -2.25 8.33
N LYS A 151 9.70 -1.12 9.04
CA LYS A 151 10.38 0.14 8.65
C LYS A 151 11.91 -0.01 8.71
N GLU A 152 12.43 -0.61 9.77
CA GLU A 152 13.86 -0.88 9.93
C GLU A 152 14.38 -1.83 8.82
N LEU A 153 13.67 -2.91 8.53
CA LEU A 153 14.01 -3.86 7.45
C LEU A 153 13.89 -3.25 6.05
N PHE A 154 12.84 -2.47 5.79
CA PHE A 154 12.64 -1.77 4.52
C PHE A 154 13.75 -0.76 4.24
N ALA A 155 14.18 0.00 5.26
CA ALA A 155 15.27 0.96 5.15
C ALA A 155 16.64 0.30 4.88
N GLN A 156 16.87 -0.90 5.41
CA GLN A 156 18.10 -1.66 5.20
C GLN A 156 18.14 -2.37 3.83
N SER A 157 16.99 -2.64 3.21
CA SER A 157 16.94 -3.44 1.98
C SER A 157 17.34 -2.68 0.71
N LYS A 158 18.10 -3.39 -0.12
CA LYS A 158 18.55 -2.94 -1.44
C LYS A 158 17.82 -3.64 -2.60
N LYS A 159 17.18 -4.80 -2.36
CA LYS A 159 16.50 -5.55 -3.42
C LYS A 159 15.06 -5.01 -3.59
N PRO A 160 14.58 -4.80 -4.82
CA PRO A 160 13.23 -4.26 -5.05
C PRO A 160 12.13 -5.19 -4.50
N GLU A 161 12.24 -6.50 -4.77
CA GLU A 161 11.29 -7.54 -4.34
C GLU A 161 11.12 -7.62 -2.81
N GLU A 162 12.22 -7.53 -2.07
CA GLU A 162 12.22 -7.48 -0.60
C GLU A 162 11.46 -6.23 -0.10
N ARG A 163 11.72 -5.06 -0.70
CA ARG A 163 11.07 -3.81 -0.32
C ARG A 163 9.57 -3.78 -0.61
N ILE A 164 9.14 -4.35 -1.75
CA ILE A 164 7.71 -4.55 -2.05
C ILE A 164 7.10 -5.47 -0.99
N SER A 165 7.74 -6.59 -0.66
CA SER A 165 7.27 -7.54 0.35
C SER A 165 7.08 -6.88 1.73
N PHE A 166 8.07 -6.09 2.19
CA PHE A 166 7.97 -5.38 3.47
C PHE A 166 6.90 -4.29 3.46
N LEU A 167 6.68 -3.60 2.33
CA LEU A 167 5.61 -2.61 2.22
C LEU A 167 4.24 -3.29 2.26
N CYS A 168 4.02 -4.34 1.46
CA CYS A 168 2.77 -5.12 1.47
C CYS A 168 2.40 -5.59 2.89
N GLU A 169 3.34 -6.21 3.62
CA GLU A 169 3.08 -6.65 4.99
C GLU A 169 2.78 -5.47 5.92
N ARG A 170 3.48 -4.34 5.76
CA ARG A 170 3.27 -3.17 6.63
C ARG A 170 1.89 -2.56 6.44
N ILE A 171 1.39 -2.54 5.21
CA ILE A 171 0.00 -2.21 4.90
C ILE A 171 -0.96 -3.22 5.54
N GLN A 172 -0.71 -4.52 5.42
CA GLN A 172 -1.54 -5.56 6.06
C GLN A 172 -1.63 -5.40 7.59
N VAL A 173 -0.52 -5.05 8.27
CA VAL A 173 -0.51 -4.78 9.71
C VAL A 173 -1.31 -3.53 10.06
N LEU A 174 -1.22 -2.45 9.27
CA LEU A 174 -1.95 -1.20 9.52
C LEU A 174 -3.48 -1.37 9.36
N ILE A 175 -3.93 -2.19 8.40
CA ILE A 175 -5.36 -2.48 8.16
C ILE A 175 -5.90 -3.65 9.00
N MET A 176 -5.08 -4.27 9.85
CA MET A 176 -5.50 -5.41 10.67
C MET A 176 -6.54 -4.97 11.72
N PRO A 177 -7.58 -5.79 11.99
CA PRO A 177 -8.57 -5.49 13.02
C PRO A 177 -7.96 -5.17 14.39
N GLY A 178 -8.47 -4.14 15.05
CA GLY A 178 -7.92 -3.62 16.31
C GLY A 178 -6.71 -2.69 16.17
N ILE A 179 -6.19 -2.48 14.96
CA ILE A 179 -5.26 -1.39 14.63
C ILE A 179 -5.98 -0.36 13.74
N GLU A 180 -6.54 -0.81 12.61
CA GLU A 180 -7.48 -0.04 11.77
C GLU A 180 -6.98 1.36 11.35
N ARG A 181 -5.67 1.49 11.12
CA ARG A 181 -4.99 2.73 10.71
C ARG A 181 -5.00 2.89 9.19
N PHE A 182 -6.19 2.93 8.61
CA PHE A 182 -6.40 2.99 7.16
C PHE A 182 -5.82 4.27 6.52
N ASP A 183 -5.92 5.42 7.19
CA ASP A 183 -5.34 6.69 6.71
C ASP A 183 -3.81 6.63 6.61
N ASP A 184 -3.13 6.08 7.63
CA ASP A 184 -1.67 5.88 7.61
C ASP A 184 -1.24 4.89 6.51
N ALA A 185 -2.05 3.84 6.29
CA ALA A 185 -1.80 2.86 5.24
C ALA A 185 -1.92 3.49 3.84
N LEU A 186 -2.94 4.32 3.61
CA LEU A 186 -3.09 5.06 2.36
C LEU A 186 -1.95 6.06 2.16
N ALA A 187 -1.61 6.85 3.17
CA ALA A 187 -0.52 7.83 3.11
C ALA A 187 0.85 7.18 2.79
N GLU A 188 1.12 5.98 3.32
CA GLU A 188 2.32 5.22 2.93
C GLU A 188 2.27 4.69 1.50
N LEU A 189 1.11 4.26 1.01
CA LEU A 189 0.94 3.85 -0.38
C LEU A 189 1.13 5.03 -1.34
N GLU A 190 0.51 6.18 -1.06
CA GLU A 190 0.68 7.41 -1.86
C GLU A 190 2.12 7.90 -1.89
N LEU A 191 2.87 7.72 -0.79
CA LEU A 191 4.31 8.06 -0.73
C LEU A 191 5.17 7.16 -1.62
N TYR A 192 4.89 5.85 -1.66
CA TYR A 192 5.77 4.87 -2.33
C TYR A 192 5.33 4.51 -3.76
N LEU A 193 4.03 4.43 -4.06
CA LEU A 193 3.51 4.03 -5.37
C LEU A 193 4.05 4.83 -6.58
N PRO A 194 4.33 6.14 -6.49
CA PRO A 194 4.93 6.89 -7.62
C PRO A 194 6.39 6.53 -7.91
N SER A 195 7.05 5.76 -7.04
CA SER A 195 8.48 5.43 -7.13
C SER A 195 8.72 4.01 -7.63
N GLU A 196 9.79 3.82 -8.40
CA GLU A 196 10.34 2.49 -8.68
C GLU A 196 10.82 1.81 -7.38
N PRO A 197 10.55 0.51 -7.16
CA PRO A 197 9.87 -0.47 -8.04
C PRO A 197 8.35 -0.59 -7.81
N PHE A 198 7.74 0.27 -7.00
CA PHE A 198 6.38 0.10 -6.48
C PHE A 198 5.30 0.42 -7.51
N ILE A 199 5.61 1.30 -8.48
CA ILE A 199 4.71 1.73 -9.55
C ILE A 199 4.19 0.59 -10.44
N ASP A 200 4.93 -0.52 -10.49
CA ASP A 200 4.61 -1.72 -11.28
C ASP A 200 4.04 -2.87 -10.44
N SER A 201 3.83 -2.69 -9.14
CA SER A 201 3.22 -3.72 -8.28
C SER A 201 1.68 -3.65 -8.33
N GLY A 202 1.06 -4.55 -9.08
CA GLY A 202 -0.40 -4.65 -9.19
C GLY A 202 -1.08 -4.82 -7.83
N LEU A 203 -0.46 -5.57 -6.91
CA LEU A 203 -0.94 -5.76 -5.54
C LEU A 203 -0.99 -4.47 -4.70
N LEU A 204 0.03 -3.61 -4.79
CA LEU A 204 0.05 -2.36 -4.02
C LEU A 204 -1.02 -1.37 -4.53
N HIS A 205 -1.22 -1.30 -5.85
CA HIS A 205 -2.33 -0.54 -6.44
C HIS A 205 -3.69 -1.12 -6.02
N LEU A 206 -3.84 -2.44 -5.94
CA LEU A 206 -5.07 -3.07 -5.44
C LEU A 206 -5.35 -2.68 -3.98
N TYR A 207 -4.33 -2.67 -3.11
CA TYR A 207 -4.48 -2.20 -1.73
C TYR A 207 -4.87 -0.72 -1.64
N ALA A 208 -4.25 0.16 -2.44
CA ALA A 208 -4.62 1.57 -2.47
C ALA A 208 -6.07 1.77 -2.91
N GLY A 209 -6.54 0.99 -3.89
CA GLY A 209 -7.94 0.93 -4.31
C GLY A 209 -8.89 0.55 -3.17
N TYR A 210 -8.61 -0.55 -2.47
CA TYR A 210 -9.45 -1.01 -1.36
C TYR A 210 -9.50 -0.05 -0.18
N ILE A 211 -8.34 0.48 0.23
CA ILE A 211 -8.28 1.39 1.38
C ILE A 211 -9.02 2.70 1.04
N SER A 212 -8.87 3.21 -0.19
CA SER A 212 -9.59 4.40 -0.64
C SER A 212 -11.11 4.19 -0.67
N LEU A 213 -11.60 3.06 -1.18
CA LEU A 213 -13.04 2.74 -1.14
C LEU A 213 -13.56 2.59 0.31
N TYR A 214 -12.80 1.92 1.17
CA TYR A 214 -13.20 1.70 2.55
C TYR A 214 -13.29 3.02 3.34
N LEU A 215 -12.34 3.95 3.13
CA LEU A 215 -12.40 5.30 3.68
C LEU A 215 -13.56 6.12 3.09
N ALA A 216 -13.87 5.96 1.80
CA ALA A 216 -15.03 6.61 1.17
C ALA A 216 -16.36 6.08 1.72
N GLN A 217 -16.44 4.80 2.08
CA GLN A 217 -17.59 4.22 2.76
C GLN A 217 -17.73 4.77 4.19
N GLN A 218 -16.65 4.76 4.99
CA GLN A 218 -16.67 5.37 6.33
C GLN A 218 -17.05 6.86 6.30
N ALA A 219 -16.70 7.60 5.24
CA ALA A 219 -17.09 8.99 5.07
C ALA A 219 -18.59 9.14 4.78
N ALA A 220 -19.19 8.18 4.06
CA ALA A 220 -20.63 8.15 3.76
C ALA A 220 -21.46 7.84 5.01
N ASP A 221 -21.08 6.79 5.74
CA ASP A 221 -21.81 6.32 6.93
C ASP A 221 -21.92 7.43 8.01
N ARG A 222 -20.93 8.32 8.08
CA ARG A 222 -20.91 9.49 9.00
C ARG A 222 -21.83 10.64 8.61
N VAL A 223 -22.34 10.67 7.37
CA VAL A 223 -23.31 11.69 6.91
C VAL A 223 -24.73 11.22 7.22
N ASP A 224 -25.03 9.93 6.97
CA ASP A 224 -26.34 9.30 7.22
C ASP A 224 -26.76 9.43 8.71
N ASP A 225 -25.82 9.23 9.63
CA ASP A 225 -26.00 9.42 11.09
C ASP A 225 -26.40 10.86 11.52
N SER A 226 -26.37 11.86 10.61
CA SER A 226 -26.59 13.28 10.95
C SER A 226 -27.95 13.85 10.54
N ASP A 227 -28.72 13.17 9.68
CA ASP A 227 -30.01 13.69 9.16
C ASP A 227 -31.20 13.50 10.14
N ASP A 228 -31.08 12.61 11.13
CA ASP A 228 -32.15 12.22 12.07
C ASP A 228 -32.54 13.31 13.12
N MET A 229 -31.97 14.53 13.07
CA MET A 229 -32.04 15.50 14.18
C MET A 229 -32.97 16.72 14.04
N ASP A 230 -33.25 17.25 12.84
CA ASP A 230 -34.04 18.50 12.69
C ASP A 230 -34.84 18.58 11.36
N GLU A 231 -35.97 17.87 11.26
CA GLU A 231 -36.82 17.76 10.05
C GLU A 231 -37.49 19.11 9.60
N ASP A 232 -37.44 20.16 10.42
CA ASP A 232 -38.08 21.47 10.18
C ASP A 232 -37.14 22.55 9.58
N SER A 233 -35.86 22.24 9.31
CA SER A 233 -34.87 23.22 8.82
C SER A 233 -34.56 23.09 7.33
N GLU A 234 -35.30 23.83 6.49
CA GLU A 234 -35.08 23.97 5.04
C GLU A 234 -33.81 24.80 4.70
N ALA A 235 -32.70 24.49 5.39
CA ALA A 235 -31.40 25.13 5.22
C ALA A 235 -30.62 24.46 4.08
N ALA A 236 -29.92 25.27 3.28
CA ALA A 236 -29.04 24.75 2.23
C ALA A 236 -27.97 23.80 2.82
N PRO A 237 -27.58 22.73 2.10
CA PRO A 237 -26.59 21.76 2.56
C PRO A 237 -25.35 22.45 3.09
N SER A 238 -24.90 22.00 4.26
CA SER A 238 -23.90 22.75 5.00
C SER A 238 -22.57 22.75 4.25
N LEU A 239 -21.75 23.79 4.43
CA LEU A 239 -20.40 23.81 3.84
C LEU A 239 -19.57 22.58 4.25
N MET A 240 -19.85 22.01 5.43
CA MET A 240 -19.23 20.79 5.92
C MET A 240 -19.62 19.56 5.10
N GLU A 241 -20.91 19.42 4.80
CA GLU A 241 -21.48 18.34 3.99
C GLU A 241 -20.88 18.32 2.58
N HIS A 242 -20.83 19.49 1.91
CA HIS A 242 -20.16 19.61 0.62
C HIS A 242 -18.65 19.28 0.66
N LEU A 243 -17.96 19.59 1.77
CA LEU A 243 -16.54 19.22 1.94
C LEU A 243 -16.36 17.72 2.19
N LEU A 244 -17.24 17.08 2.95
CA LEU A 244 -17.27 15.63 3.15
C LEU A 244 -17.54 14.90 1.83
N GLN A 245 -18.55 15.34 1.08
CA GLN A 245 -18.90 14.80 -0.23
C GLN A 245 -17.74 14.96 -1.23
N ALA A 246 -17.09 16.13 -1.28
CA ALA A 246 -15.91 16.36 -2.11
C ALA A 246 -14.72 15.45 -1.73
N GLY A 247 -14.51 15.19 -0.42
CA GLY A 247 -13.52 14.23 0.07
C GLY A 247 -13.83 12.79 -0.36
N GLN A 248 -15.10 12.38 -0.26
CA GLN A 248 -15.57 11.07 -0.71
C GLN A 248 -15.36 10.87 -2.22
N TYR A 249 -15.72 11.85 -3.05
CA TYR A 249 -15.44 11.82 -4.49
C TYR A 249 -13.93 11.75 -4.79
N ALA A 250 -13.09 12.44 -4.03
CA ALA A 250 -11.64 12.35 -4.20
C ALA A 250 -11.12 10.92 -3.93
N LEU A 251 -11.60 10.26 -2.87
CA LEU A 251 -11.26 8.88 -2.54
C LEU A 251 -11.74 7.87 -3.59
N ILE A 252 -12.98 7.99 -4.09
CA ILE A 252 -13.51 7.14 -5.18
C ILE A 252 -12.70 7.33 -6.47
N ASN A 253 -12.28 8.56 -6.78
CA ASN A 253 -11.41 8.85 -7.91
C ASN A 253 -10.01 8.27 -7.76
N THR A 254 -9.41 8.34 -6.56
CA THR A 254 -8.14 7.67 -6.25
C THR A 254 -8.29 6.15 -6.40
N ALA A 255 -9.35 5.56 -5.85
CA ALA A 255 -9.62 4.12 -5.97
C ALA A 255 -9.71 3.68 -7.43
N THR A 256 -10.49 4.40 -8.24
CA THR A 256 -10.67 4.14 -9.67
C THR A 256 -9.34 4.18 -10.43
N ARG A 257 -8.49 5.19 -10.18
CA ARG A 257 -7.14 5.27 -10.79
C ARG A 257 -6.25 4.09 -10.38
N SER A 258 -6.27 3.72 -9.10
CA SER A 258 -5.49 2.59 -8.58
C SER A 258 -5.96 1.25 -9.17
N PHE A 259 -7.26 0.99 -9.26
CA PHE A 259 -7.78 -0.22 -9.91
C PHE A 259 -7.50 -0.23 -11.42
N LEU A 260 -7.60 0.91 -12.12
CA LEU A 260 -7.18 1.02 -13.52
C LEU A 260 -5.71 0.61 -13.67
N ARG A 261 -4.80 1.16 -12.86
CA ARG A 261 -3.38 0.80 -12.90
C ARG A 261 -3.17 -0.68 -12.58
N ALA A 262 -3.79 -1.21 -11.53
CA ALA A 262 -3.74 -2.65 -11.20
C ALA A 262 -4.26 -3.55 -12.33
N SER A 263 -5.27 -3.12 -13.10
CA SER A 263 -5.83 -3.87 -14.23
C SER A 263 -4.92 -3.91 -15.47
N THR A 264 -4.00 -2.94 -15.59
CA THR A 264 -3.01 -2.84 -16.68
C THR A 264 -1.71 -3.59 -16.39
N LEU A 265 -1.42 -3.90 -15.12
CA LEU A 265 -0.23 -4.63 -14.70
C LEU A 265 -0.54 -6.13 -14.75
N GLU A 266 0.13 -6.88 -15.63
CA GLU A 266 -0.11 -8.32 -15.82
C GLU A 266 0.39 -9.16 -14.65
N GLU A 267 -0.44 -9.23 -13.61
CA GLU A 267 -0.30 -10.06 -12.42
C GLU A 267 -1.66 -10.74 -12.10
N PRO A 268 -1.73 -11.77 -11.22
CA PRO A 268 -2.98 -12.47 -10.89
C PRO A 268 -4.11 -11.58 -10.33
N TYR A 269 -3.83 -10.32 -10.02
CA TYR A 269 -4.78 -9.34 -9.48
C TYR A 269 -5.58 -8.59 -10.56
N ALA A 270 -5.17 -8.63 -11.83
CA ALA A 270 -5.82 -7.88 -12.90
C ALA A 270 -7.32 -8.22 -13.12
N PRO A 271 -7.79 -9.48 -12.98
CA PRO A 271 -9.23 -9.78 -13.03
C PRO A 271 -9.99 -9.12 -11.88
N ILE A 272 -9.46 -9.22 -10.66
CA ILE A 272 -10.06 -8.65 -9.45
C ILE A 272 -10.22 -7.13 -9.60
N ALA A 273 -9.18 -6.44 -10.08
CA ALA A 273 -9.25 -5.01 -10.33
C ALA A 273 -10.31 -4.63 -11.38
N LYS A 274 -10.55 -5.46 -12.40
CA LYS A 274 -11.60 -5.24 -13.41
C LYS A 274 -13.00 -5.42 -12.81
N ASP A 275 -13.21 -6.44 -11.99
CA ASP A 275 -14.49 -6.66 -11.29
C ASP A 275 -14.85 -5.44 -10.44
N TRP A 276 -13.90 -4.88 -9.69
CA TRP A 276 -14.10 -3.66 -8.89
C TRP A 276 -14.37 -2.41 -9.76
N LEU A 277 -13.70 -2.26 -10.90
CA LEU A 277 -14.04 -1.18 -11.85
C LEU A 277 -15.48 -1.30 -12.36
N THR A 278 -15.94 -2.51 -12.69
CA THR A 278 -17.35 -2.71 -13.10
C THR A 278 -18.34 -2.41 -11.99
N LEU A 279 -17.98 -2.67 -10.72
CA LEU A 279 -18.83 -2.40 -9.57
C LEU A 279 -18.97 -0.90 -9.27
N ILE A 280 -17.89 -0.14 -9.48
CA ILE A 280 -17.88 1.34 -9.39
C ILE A 280 -18.63 1.98 -10.58
N GLY A 281 -19.00 1.20 -11.60
CA GLY A 281 -19.66 1.68 -12.82
C GLY A 281 -18.70 2.17 -13.90
N HIS A 282 -17.38 2.01 -13.71
CA HIS A 282 -16.37 2.34 -14.70
C HIS A 282 -16.26 1.24 -15.76
N THR A 283 -17.09 1.33 -16.80
CA THR A 283 -16.95 0.47 -17.99
C THR A 283 -15.63 0.80 -18.72
N PRO A 284 -14.71 -0.17 -18.92
CA PRO A 284 -13.55 0.06 -19.76
C PRO A 284 -13.96 0.33 -21.22
N PRO A 285 -13.23 1.18 -21.96
CA PRO A 285 -13.47 1.45 -23.38
C PRO A 285 -13.11 0.27 -24.30
#